data_AF-A0A0B5G9J1-F1
#
_entry.id   AF-A0A0B5G9J1-F1
#
_cell.length_a   1.000
_cell.length_b   1.000
_cell.length_c   1.000
_cell.angle_alpha   90.00
_cell.angle_beta   90.00
_cell.angle_gamma   90.00
#
_symmetry.space_group_name_H-M   'P 1'
#
loop_
_entity.id
_entity.type
_entity.pdbx_description
1 polymer ?
#
loop_
_entity_poly.entity_id
_entity_poly.type
_entity_poly.pdbx_seq_one_letter_code
_entity_poly.pdbx_strand_id
1 'polypeptide(L)'
;GIYVIVDWHDHNAQNHQSQATEFFTYIAKTYGNNPHIIYETFNEPLQVDWAGVVKPYHVAVVAAIRASDPDNVIVLGTPTWSQDVDVAANNPVSGTNLCYTMHYYAATHKQSLRDKTQAALNKGVCVFVTEYGTVSADGN
;
A
#
# COMPACT_ATOMS: atom_id res chain seq x y z
N GLY A 1 12.78 16.16 -11.81
CA GLY A 1 11.32 16.02 -11.75
C GLY A 1 10.89 15.89 -10.31
N ILE A 2 9.60 15.73 -10.06
CA ILE A 2 9.06 15.28 -8.77
C ILE A 2 8.57 13.84 -8.94
N TYR A 3 8.44 13.11 -7.83
CA TYR A 3 7.77 11.80 -7.82
C TYR A 3 6.25 11.97 -7.93
N VAL A 4 5.57 10.93 -8.43
CA VAL A 4 4.12 10.84 -8.47
C VAL A 4 3.66 9.47 -7.95
N ILE A 5 2.71 9.48 -7.02
CA ILE A 5 2.03 8.28 -6.57
C ILE A 5 0.78 8.11 -7.44
N VAL A 6 0.64 6.95 -8.07
CA VAL A 6 -0.57 6.52 -8.75
C VAL A 6 -1.34 5.61 -7.80
N ASP A 7 -2.32 6.20 -7.13
CA ASP A 7 -3.11 5.55 -6.08
C ASP A 7 -4.43 4.97 -6.61
N TRP A 8 -4.65 3.68 -6.35
CA TRP A 8 -5.96 3.05 -6.47
C TRP A 8 -6.78 3.29 -5.20
N HIS A 9 -7.45 4.44 -5.20
CA HIS A 9 -8.18 4.97 -4.06
C HIS A 9 -9.53 4.26 -3.79
N ASP A 10 -9.45 3.06 -3.24
CA ASP A 10 -10.59 2.18 -2.95
C ASP A 10 -10.46 1.60 -1.53
N HIS A 11 -11.60 1.27 -0.91
CA HIS A 11 -11.68 0.57 0.38
C HIS A 11 -11.95 -0.94 0.24
N ASN A 12 -12.32 -1.39 -0.96
CA ASN A 12 -12.74 -2.76 -1.26
C ASN A 12 -12.08 -3.28 -2.55
N ALA A 13 -10.83 -2.90 -2.82
CA ALA A 13 -10.15 -3.21 -4.06
C ALA A 13 -10.07 -4.72 -4.36
N GLN A 14 -10.14 -5.58 -3.34
CA GLN A 14 -10.25 -7.04 -3.51
C GLN A 14 -11.45 -7.47 -4.37
N ASN A 15 -12.54 -6.70 -4.34
CA ASN A 15 -13.74 -6.94 -5.16
C ASN A 15 -13.58 -6.40 -6.60
N HIS A 16 -12.54 -5.60 -6.84
CA HIS A 16 -12.24 -4.95 -8.11
C HIS A 16 -10.85 -5.36 -8.64
N GLN A 17 -10.38 -6.56 -8.29
CA GLN A 17 -9.01 -7.02 -8.62
C GLN A 17 -8.72 -6.99 -10.12
N SER A 18 -9.69 -7.38 -10.97
CA SER A 18 -9.50 -7.36 -12.42
C SER A 18 -9.32 -5.93 -12.96
N GLN A 19 -10.07 -4.97 -12.45
CA GLN A 19 -10.02 -3.57 -12.84
C GLN A 19 -8.69 -2.94 -12.40
N ALA A 20 -8.28 -3.18 -11.15
CA ALA A 20 -6.99 -2.71 -10.65
C ALA A 20 -5.83 -3.33 -11.45
N THR A 21 -5.90 -4.62 -11.77
CA THR A 21 -4.90 -5.31 -12.60
C THR A 21 -4.80 -4.69 -13.99
N GLU A 22 -5.93 -4.43 -14.65
CA GLU A 22 -5.97 -3.78 -15.97
C GLU A 22 -5.40 -2.36 -15.92
N PHE A 23 -5.84 -1.57 -14.95
CA PHE A 23 -5.38 -0.19 -14.72
C PHE A 23 -3.87 -0.14 -14.50
N PHE A 24 -3.34 -0.91 -13.55
CA PHE A 24 -1.92 -0.89 -13.26
C PHE A 24 -1.05 -1.49 -14.37
N THR A 25 -1.58 -2.47 -15.12
CA THR A 25 -0.89 -2.96 -16.34
C THR A 25 -0.75 -1.84 -17.37
N TYR A 26 -1.80 -1.03 -17.57
CA TYR A 26 -1.74 0.11 -18.47
C TYR A 26 -0.72 1.16 -18.01
N ILE A 27 -0.72 1.53 -16.73
CA ILE A 27 0.24 2.50 -16.17
C ILE A 27 1.68 1.96 -16.28
N ALA A 28 1.92 0.69 -15.92
CA ALA A 28 3.25 0.08 -16.00
C ALA A 28 3.78 0.02 -17.44
N LYS A 29 2.95 -0.35 -18.43
CA LYS A 29 3.36 -0.33 -19.85
C LYS A 29 3.66 1.07 -20.37
N THR A 30 2.90 2.06 -19.90
CA THR A 30 3.00 3.43 -20.42
C THR A 30 4.13 4.20 -19.76
N TYR A 31 4.32 4.02 -18.45
CA TYR A 31 5.20 4.87 -17.63
C TYR A 31 6.25 4.09 -16.83
N GLY A 32 6.31 2.76 -16.90
CA GLY A 32 7.20 1.98 -16.03
C GLY A 32 8.70 2.26 -16.20
N ASN A 33 9.13 2.74 -17.38
CA ASN A 33 10.51 3.18 -17.60
C ASN A 33 10.83 4.55 -16.97
N ASN A 34 9.87 5.18 -16.29
CA ASN A 34 10.04 6.46 -15.64
C ASN A 34 10.30 6.25 -14.13
N PRO A 35 11.48 6.62 -13.60
CA PRO A 35 11.82 6.38 -12.20
C PRO A 35 11.03 7.24 -11.20
N HIS A 36 10.18 8.15 -11.69
CA HIS A 36 9.36 9.02 -10.84
C HIS A 36 8.01 8.38 -10.44
N ILE A 37 7.64 7.23 -11.01
CA ILE A 37 6.37 6.54 -10.72
C ILE A 37 6.50 5.72 -9.43
N ILE A 38 5.52 5.88 -8.55
CA ILE A 38 5.27 5.02 -7.40
C ILE A 38 3.84 4.50 -7.54
N TYR A 39 3.65 3.20 -7.35
CA TYR A 39 2.33 2.57 -7.41
C TYR A 39 1.79 2.40 -6.00
N GLU A 40 0.56 2.83 -5.73
CA GLU A 40 -0.15 2.49 -4.49
C GLU A 40 -1.37 1.66 -4.84
N THR A 41 -1.29 0.36 -4.57
CA THR A 41 -2.20 -0.62 -5.17
C THR A 41 -3.54 -0.73 -4.47
N PHE A 42 -3.65 -0.28 -3.23
CA PHE A 42 -4.88 -0.31 -2.44
C PHE A 42 -4.75 0.73 -1.33
N ASN A 43 -5.46 1.86 -1.44
CA ASN A 43 -5.40 2.95 -0.47
C ASN A 43 -5.67 2.52 0.98
N GLU A 44 -6.90 2.08 1.28
CA GLU A 44 -7.33 1.83 2.66
C GLU A 44 -8.22 0.60 2.76
N PRO A 45 -7.63 -0.61 2.83
CA PRO A 45 -8.37 -1.81 3.18
C PRO A 45 -9.10 -1.62 4.52
N LEU A 46 -10.35 -2.05 4.57
CA LEU A 46 -11.13 -2.05 5.82
C LEU A 46 -10.61 -3.12 6.79
N GLN A 47 -11.45 -3.53 7.74
CA GLN A 47 -11.16 -4.56 8.74
C GLN A 47 -11.30 -5.97 8.12
N VAL A 48 -10.47 -6.25 7.13
CA VAL A 48 -10.41 -7.52 6.40
C VAL A 48 -9.09 -8.23 6.67
N ASP A 49 -9.10 -9.57 6.58
CA ASP A 49 -7.93 -10.37 6.91
C ASP A 49 -6.75 -10.12 5.94
N TRP A 50 -5.55 -9.93 6.48
CA TRP A 50 -4.36 -9.75 5.68
C TRP A 50 -4.07 -10.99 4.82
N ALA A 51 -4.01 -12.17 5.44
CA ALA A 51 -3.48 -13.37 4.79
C ALA A 51 -4.42 -13.92 3.70
N GLY A 52 -5.73 -13.86 3.94
CA GLY A 52 -6.77 -14.43 3.11
C GLY A 52 -7.42 -13.45 2.13
N VAL A 53 -7.30 -12.13 2.36
CA VAL A 53 -7.96 -11.12 1.51
C VAL A 53 -6.97 -10.14 0.90
N VAL A 54 -6.26 -9.36 1.73
CA VAL A 54 -5.46 -8.23 1.23
C VAL A 54 -4.17 -8.69 0.54
N LYS A 55 -3.45 -9.66 1.12
CA LYS A 55 -2.21 -10.19 0.55
C LYS A 55 -2.41 -10.87 -0.82
N PRO A 56 -3.41 -11.76 -1.02
CA PRO A 56 -3.66 -12.35 -2.33
C PRO A 56 -3.95 -11.32 -3.42
N TYR A 57 -4.72 -10.27 -3.10
CA TYR A 57 -4.94 -9.14 -3.99
C TYR A 57 -3.62 -8.48 -4.41
N HIS A 58 -2.78 -8.11 -3.43
CA HIS A 58 -1.49 -7.48 -3.71
C HIS A 58 -0.56 -8.37 -4.53
N VAL A 59 -0.53 -9.68 -4.27
CA VAL A 59 0.26 -10.63 -5.06
C VAL A 59 -0.15 -10.59 -6.54
N ALA A 60 -1.45 -10.55 -6.84
CA ALA A 60 -1.95 -10.50 -8.21
C ALA A 60 -1.59 -9.17 -8.90
N VAL A 61 -1.81 -8.04 -8.24
CA VAL A 61 -1.55 -6.71 -8.81
C VAL A 61 -0.05 -6.44 -8.96
N VAL A 62 0.77 -6.83 -7.97
CA VAL A 62 2.24 -6.73 -8.05
C VAL A 62 2.75 -7.54 -9.24
N ALA A 63 2.26 -8.78 -9.44
CA ALA A 63 2.68 -9.59 -10.58
C ALA A 63 2.36 -8.91 -11.93
N ALA A 64 1.21 -8.25 -12.04
CA ALA A 64 0.80 -7.53 -13.23
C ALA A 64 1.68 -6.30 -13.52
N ILE A 65 2.01 -5.51 -12.49
CA ILE A 65 2.95 -4.38 -12.60
C ILE A 65 4.32 -4.89 -13.02
N ARG A 66 4.86 -5.91 -12.31
CA ARG A 66 6.20 -6.46 -12.55
C ARG A 66 6.39 -7.12 -13.91
N ALA A 67 5.30 -7.48 -14.61
CA ALA A 67 5.38 -7.96 -15.99
C ALA A 67 5.87 -6.88 -16.97
N SER A 68 5.75 -5.59 -16.63
CA SER A 68 6.17 -4.45 -17.48
C SER A 68 7.16 -3.51 -16.79
N ASP A 69 7.16 -3.45 -15.46
CA ASP A 69 8.00 -2.56 -14.65
C ASP A 69 8.72 -3.36 -13.53
N PRO A 70 10.00 -3.73 -13.72
CA PRO A 70 10.69 -4.62 -12.80
C PRO A 70 11.16 -3.95 -11.49
N ASP A 71 11.26 -2.62 -11.41
CA ASP A 71 12.06 -1.95 -10.38
C ASP A 71 11.44 -0.72 -9.71
N ASN A 72 10.36 -0.11 -10.20
CA ASN A 72 9.73 0.99 -9.47
C ASN A 72 9.12 0.56 -8.12
N VAL A 73 8.93 1.51 -7.21
CA VAL A 73 8.37 1.23 -5.87
C VAL A 73 6.88 0.94 -5.97
N ILE A 74 6.44 -0.10 -5.26
CA ILE A 74 5.03 -0.42 -5.07
C ILE A 74 4.72 -0.37 -3.56
N VAL A 75 3.71 0.41 -3.19
CA VAL A 75 3.23 0.59 -1.82
C VAL A 75 1.92 -0.18 -1.66
N LEU A 76 1.87 -1.03 -0.63
CA LEU A 76 0.80 -2.00 -0.41
C LEU A 76 -0.03 -1.61 0.82
N GLY A 77 -1.29 -1.24 0.60
CA GLY A 77 -2.26 -0.97 1.66
C GLY A 77 -2.34 -2.07 2.71
N THR A 78 -2.53 -1.69 3.98
CA THR A 78 -2.64 -2.64 5.09
C THR A 78 -4.03 -2.59 5.74
N PRO A 79 -4.47 -3.63 6.46
CA PRO A 79 -5.81 -3.64 7.07
C PRO A 79 -6.05 -2.48 8.03
N THR A 80 -7.33 -2.21 8.30
CA THR A 80 -7.80 -1.19 9.23
C THR A 80 -7.35 0.21 8.79
N TRP A 81 -7.76 0.63 7.59
CA TRP A 81 -7.42 1.92 6.98
C TRP A 81 -5.90 2.15 6.96
N SER A 82 -5.16 1.14 6.49
CA SER A 82 -3.69 1.19 6.43
C SER A 82 -3.02 1.43 7.80
N GLN A 83 -3.48 0.75 8.86
CA GLN A 83 -2.89 0.85 10.20
C GLN A 83 -2.23 -0.44 10.69
N ASP A 84 -2.60 -1.60 10.16
CA ASP A 84 -2.12 -2.92 10.59
C ASP A 84 -0.81 -3.34 9.88
N VAL A 85 0.15 -2.42 9.79
CA VAL A 85 1.46 -2.64 9.16
C VAL A 85 2.30 -3.71 9.85
N ASP A 86 2.13 -3.87 11.15
CA ASP A 86 2.78 -4.92 11.95
C ASP A 86 2.28 -6.33 11.60
N VAL A 87 1.00 -6.45 11.22
CA VAL A 87 0.40 -7.69 10.73
C VAL A 87 0.94 -8.01 9.35
N ALA A 88 0.98 -7.04 8.43
CA ALA A 88 1.55 -7.22 7.10
C ALA A 88 3.03 -7.65 7.17
N ALA A 89 3.80 -7.03 8.08
CA ALA A 89 5.22 -7.34 8.30
C ALA A 89 5.48 -8.76 8.86
N ASN A 90 4.49 -9.41 9.49
CA ASN A 90 4.62 -10.82 9.89
C ASN A 90 4.50 -11.80 8.72
N ASN A 91 3.86 -11.39 7.64
CA ASN A 91 3.59 -12.24 6.49
C ASN A 91 3.72 -11.42 5.19
N PRO A 92 4.92 -10.90 4.88
CA PRO A 92 5.09 -9.94 3.78
C PRO A 92 4.79 -10.56 2.41
N VAL A 93 4.38 -9.73 1.47
CA VAL A 93 4.36 -10.06 0.04
C VAL A 93 5.81 -10.23 -0.45
N SER A 94 6.12 -11.36 -1.08
CA SER A 94 7.46 -11.61 -1.62
C SER A 94 7.72 -10.74 -2.85
N GLY A 95 8.92 -10.17 -2.94
CA GLY A 95 9.34 -9.35 -4.07
C GLY A 95 10.40 -8.33 -3.67
N THR A 96 10.69 -7.41 -4.58
CA THR A 96 11.64 -6.31 -4.39
C THR A 96 10.91 -4.97 -4.52
N ASN A 97 11.49 -3.94 -3.89
CA ASN A 97 11.00 -2.55 -3.93
C ASN A 97 9.52 -2.44 -3.53
N LEU A 98 9.15 -3.20 -2.49
CA LEU A 98 7.82 -3.19 -1.90
C LEU A 98 7.87 -2.46 -0.55
N CYS A 99 6.95 -1.52 -0.36
CA CYS A 99 6.68 -0.85 0.90
C CYS A 99 5.24 -1.14 1.35
N TYR A 100 4.94 -0.94 2.62
CA TYR A 100 3.61 -1.10 3.19
C TYR A 100 3.05 0.25 3.64
N THR A 101 1.79 0.51 3.30
CA THR A 101 1.14 1.78 3.63
C THR A 101 0.85 1.89 5.12
N MET A 102 1.18 3.04 5.71
CA MET A 102 0.73 3.46 7.04
C MET A 102 0.01 4.80 6.94
N HIS A 103 -1.26 4.87 7.34
CA HIS A 103 -2.01 6.12 7.43
C HIS A 103 -2.24 6.54 8.87
N TYR A 104 -2.19 7.84 9.12
CA TYR A 104 -2.52 8.38 10.43
C TYR A 104 -3.13 9.78 10.35
N TYR A 105 -3.97 10.06 11.34
CA TYR A 105 -4.56 11.37 11.60
C TYR A 105 -4.17 11.81 13.00
N ALA A 106 -3.45 12.93 13.10
CA ALA A 106 -2.71 13.32 14.29
C ALA A 106 -3.60 13.59 15.51
N ALA A 107 -4.87 13.98 15.34
CA ALA A 107 -5.80 14.18 16.46
C ALA A 107 -6.44 12.87 16.96
N THR A 108 -6.51 11.83 16.12
CA THR A 108 -7.06 10.50 16.48
C THR A 108 -5.96 9.53 16.93
N HIS A 109 -4.92 9.37 16.13
CA HIS A 109 -3.91 8.33 16.28
C HIS A 109 -2.71 8.83 17.10
N LYS A 110 -2.18 8.00 18.01
CA LYS A 110 -1.15 8.39 18.98
C LYS A 110 -0.04 7.34 19.08
N GLN A 111 0.47 7.09 20.28
CA GLN A 111 1.63 6.23 20.50
C GLN A 111 1.39 4.78 20.05
N SER A 112 0.19 4.24 20.27
CA SER A 112 -0.12 2.86 19.89
C SER A 112 0.10 2.57 18.39
N LEU A 113 -0.27 3.51 17.50
CA LEU A 113 -0.04 3.34 16.07
C LEU A 113 1.45 3.48 15.71
N ARG A 114 2.18 4.36 16.41
CA ARG A 114 3.64 4.44 16.28
C ARG A 114 4.33 3.15 16.71
N ASP A 115 3.84 2.50 17.78
CA ASP A 115 4.40 1.24 18.27
C ASP A 115 4.19 0.11 17.26
N LYS A 116 3.02 0.02 16.62
CA LYS A 116 2.78 -0.92 15.51
C LYS A 116 3.70 -0.65 14.32
N THR A 117 3.86 0.62 13.96
CA THR A 117 4.79 1.03 12.89
C THR A 117 6.23 0.63 13.22
N GLN A 118 6.67 0.87 14.47
CA GLN A 118 8.00 0.47 14.92
C GLN A 118 8.17 -1.05 14.93
N ALA A 119 7.14 -1.81 15.30
CA ALA A 119 7.17 -3.28 15.25
C ALA A 119 7.32 -3.80 13.81
N ALA A 120 6.73 -3.13 12.82
CA ALA A 120 6.93 -3.43 11.41
C ALA A 120 8.37 -3.12 10.96
N LEU A 121 8.86 -1.91 11.26
CA LEU A 121 10.23 -1.49 10.93
C LEU A 121 11.29 -2.41 11.55
N ASN A 122 11.08 -2.88 12.78
CA ASN A 122 11.97 -3.83 13.46
C ASN A 122 12.05 -5.20 12.76
N LYS A 123 11.08 -5.55 11.91
CA LYS A 123 11.11 -6.75 11.05
C LYS A 123 11.75 -6.50 9.69
N GLY A 124 12.21 -5.28 9.42
CA GLY A 124 12.95 -4.92 8.21
C GLY A 124 12.10 -4.62 6.98
N VAL A 125 10.78 -4.46 7.12
CA VAL A 125 9.94 -4.03 6.00
C VAL A 125 10.02 -2.51 5.80
N CYS A 126 9.89 -2.06 4.55
CA CYS A 126 9.70 -0.65 4.24
C CYS A 126 8.27 -0.23 4.63
N VAL A 127 8.13 0.91 5.30
CA VAL A 127 6.83 1.56 5.57
C VAL A 127 6.81 2.91 4.86
N PHE A 128 5.71 3.24 4.19
CA PHE A 128 5.50 4.51 3.50
C PHE A 128 4.19 5.13 3.97
N VAL A 129 4.21 6.41 4.36
CA VAL A 129 3.00 7.19 4.67
C VAL A 129 2.55 7.91 3.42
N THR A 130 1.57 7.36 2.71
CA THR A 130 1.01 7.95 1.47
C THR A 130 -0.11 8.93 1.79
N GLU A 131 -0.86 8.71 2.87
CA GLU A 131 -1.82 9.67 3.43
C GLU A 131 -1.58 9.95 4.94
N TYR A 132 -1.71 11.22 5.34
CA TYR A 132 -1.85 11.61 6.73
C TYR A 132 -2.62 12.93 6.89
N GLY A 133 -3.23 13.13 8.06
CA GLY A 133 -3.91 14.38 8.42
C GLY A 133 -3.44 14.95 9.77
N THR A 134 -3.59 16.26 9.96
CA THR A 134 -3.29 16.94 11.23
C THR A 134 -4.48 17.00 12.18
N VAL A 135 -5.68 16.71 11.67
CA VAL A 135 -6.98 16.79 12.35
C VAL A 135 -7.46 15.39 12.79
N SER A 136 -8.73 15.23 13.17
CA SER A 136 -9.28 13.89 13.46
C SER A 136 -9.51 13.08 12.19
N ALA A 137 -9.62 11.77 12.34
CA ALA A 137 -9.78 10.81 11.23
C ALA A 137 -11.09 10.96 10.43
N ASP A 138 -12.02 11.79 10.89
CA ASP A 138 -13.22 12.19 10.15
C ASP A 138 -12.99 13.45 9.29
N GLY A 139 -11.79 14.04 9.34
CA GLY A 139 -11.39 15.21 8.56
C GLY A 139 -11.69 16.57 9.20
N ASN A 140 -12.12 16.63 10.47
CA ASN A 140 -12.54 17.87 11.16
C ASN A 140 -11.53 18.42 12.17
#